data_AF-D6TX31-F1
#
_entry.id   AF-D6TX31-F1
#
_cell.length_a   1.000
_cell.length_b   1.000
_cell.length_c   1.000
_cell.angle_alpha   90.00
_cell.angle_beta   90.00
_cell.angle_gamma   90.00
#
_symmetry.space_group_name_H-M   'P 1'
#
loop_
_entity.id
_entity.type
_entity.pdbx_description
1 polymer ?
#
loop_
_entity_poly.entity_id
_entity_poly.type
_entity_poly.pdbx_seq_one_letter_code
_entity_poly.pdbx_strand_id
1 'polypeptide(L)'
;MQQTHATQTAPSYHLPLITICEQMRATHATLSLTTILPPSLPLPGRPEGEEIIAEVAFEQGKIIHCQLYIRANGRVLMQHREALHVLHTASMLLWQESAHQDMHVADAETSSLPAVCSDPEEPNRVPSQAVPVEQVPLSALPIRLRHVFLLSNGHHTPRDIARMLHLPLDEVERFIEILHTRHLTIWQSKAS
;
A
#
# COMPACT_ATOMS: atom_id res chain seq x y z
N MET A 1 -44.56 17.43 17.69
CA MET A 1 -43.62 16.36 18.07
C MET A 1 -42.35 16.58 17.23
N GLN A 2 -41.29 17.11 17.85
CA GLN A 2 -40.03 17.40 17.16
C GLN A 2 -39.16 16.15 17.19
N GLN A 3 -38.82 15.61 16.00
CA GLN A 3 -37.84 14.54 15.87
C GLN A 3 -36.45 15.13 16.08
N THR A 4 -35.84 14.81 17.22
CA THR A 4 -34.41 15.00 17.47
C THR A 4 -33.63 14.11 16.50
N HIS A 5 -33.04 14.71 15.48
CA HIS A 5 -32.00 14.08 14.68
C HIS A 5 -30.82 13.80 15.61
N ALA A 6 -30.65 12.54 15.99
CA ALA A 6 -29.42 12.09 16.62
C ALA A 6 -28.30 12.27 15.59
N THR A 7 -27.44 13.27 15.81
CA THR A 7 -26.17 13.40 15.09
C THR A 7 -25.33 12.20 15.46
N GLN A 8 -25.42 11.14 14.64
CA GLN A 8 -24.60 9.94 14.79
C GLN A 8 -23.17 10.36 14.47
N THR A 9 -22.39 10.68 15.51
CA THR A 9 -20.96 10.97 15.36
C THR A 9 -20.29 9.74 14.80
N ALA A 10 -19.74 9.85 13.58
CA ALA A 10 -18.97 8.77 12.97
C ALA A 10 -17.87 8.33 13.95
N PRO A 11 -17.65 7.02 14.12
CA PRO A 11 -16.60 6.52 15.00
C PRO A 11 -15.25 7.09 14.55
N SER A 12 -14.48 7.58 15.53
CA SER A 12 -13.16 8.14 15.31
C SER A 12 -12.12 7.36 16.08
N TYR A 13 -11.02 7.06 15.41
CA TYR A 13 -9.93 6.21 15.91
C TYR A 13 -8.64 7.00 15.88
N HIS A 14 -7.97 7.14 17.03
CA HIS A 14 -6.67 7.79 17.10
C HIS A 14 -5.58 6.71 17.15
N LEU A 15 -5.16 6.24 15.98
CA LEU A 15 -4.29 5.08 15.85
C LEU A 15 -3.29 5.27 14.69
N PRO A 16 -2.08 4.67 14.79
CA PRO A 16 -1.21 4.51 13.64
C PRO A 16 -1.86 3.67 12.54
N LEU A 17 -1.57 3.98 11.27
CA LEU A 17 -2.10 3.22 10.14
C LEU A 17 -1.73 1.73 10.23
N ILE A 18 -0.53 1.40 10.71
CA ILE A 18 -0.09 0.01 10.85
C ILE A 18 -1.01 -0.81 11.77
N THR A 19 -1.46 -0.22 12.88
CA THR A 19 -2.37 -0.88 13.83
C THR A 19 -3.74 -1.12 13.21
N ILE A 20 -4.23 -0.15 12.41
CA ILE A 20 -5.48 -0.31 11.67
C ILE A 20 -5.33 -1.44 10.64
N CYS A 21 -4.24 -1.47 9.87
CA CYS A 21 -3.99 -2.53 8.90
C CYS A 21 -3.91 -3.92 9.53
N GLU A 22 -3.32 -4.05 10.71
CA GLU A 22 -3.30 -5.30 11.47
C GLU A 22 -4.70 -5.72 11.91
N GLN A 23 -5.46 -4.79 12.49
CA GLN A 23 -6.84 -5.04 12.93
C GLN A 23 -7.73 -5.45 11.76
N MET A 24 -7.69 -4.70 10.65
CA MET A 24 -8.49 -4.96 9.47
C MET A 24 -8.18 -6.32 8.86
N ARG A 25 -6.90 -6.71 8.80
CA ARG A 25 -6.48 -8.05 8.36
C ARG A 25 -7.00 -9.15 9.28
N ALA A 26 -6.94 -8.95 10.60
CA ALA A 26 -7.40 -9.93 11.57
C ALA A 26 -8.92 -10.14 11.53
N THR A 27 -9.69 -9.08 11.27
CA THR A 27 -11.15 -9.12 11.24
C THR A 27 -11.74 -9.31 9.83
N HIS A 28 -10.91 -9.35 8.79
CA HIS A 28 -11.34 -9.33 7.38
C HIS A 28 -12.36 -8.22 7.08
N ALA A 29 -12.20 -7.06 7.72
CA ALA A 29 -13.18 -5.98 7.62
C ALA A 29 -13.10 -5.25 6.27
N THR A 30 -14.26 -4.77 5.82
CA THR A 30 -14.41 -3.89 4.67
C THR A 30 -14.93 -2.55 5.18
N LEU A 31 -14.13 -1.49 5.05
CA LEU A 31 -14.49 -0.14 5.48
C LEU A 31 -13.62 0.91 4.81
N SER A 32 -14.07 2.16 4.80
CA SER A 32 -13.29 3.31 4.32
C SER A 32 -13.02 4.27 5.45
N LEU A 33 -11.77 4.70 5.59
CA LEU A 33 -11.32 5.65 6.60
C LEU A 33 -10.77 6.90 5.94
N THR A 34 -11.04 8.04 6.55
CA THR A 34 -10.41 9.30 6.20
C THR A 34 -9.74 9.94 7.40
N THR A 35 -8.73 10.76 7.17
CA THR A 35 -8.09 11.57 8.20
C THR A 35 -7.55 12.86 7.60
N ILE A 36 -7.53 13.93 8.41
CA ILE A 36 -6.91 15.20 8.03
C ILE A 36 -5.44 15.14 8.40
N LEU A 37 -4.55 15.39 7.44
CA LEU A 37 -3.11 15.34 7.69
C LEU A 37 -2.61 16.61 8.41
N PRO A 38 -1.87 16.45 9.53
CA PRO A 38 -1.38 17.58 10.29
C PRO A 38 -0.39 18.41 9.45
N PRO A 39 -0.32 19.74 9.64
CA PRO A 39 0.59 20.63 8.92
C PRO A 39 2.07 20.24 9.08
N SER A 40 2.40 19.59 10.20
CA SER A 40 3.75 19.11 10.52
C SER A 40 4.20 17.88 9.72
N LEU A 41 3.30 17.20 8.99
CA LEU A 41 3.69 16.04 8.18
C LEU A 41 4.47 16.51 6.94
N PRO A 42 5.71 16.03 6.72
CA PRO A 42 6.52 16.41 5.57
C PRO A 42 5.93 15.80 4.30
N LEU A 43 5.31 16.64 3.47
CA LEU A 43 4.73 16.27 2.18
C LEU A 43 5.45 17.02 1.07
N PRO A 44 6.06 16.33 0.08
CA PRO A 44 6.70 17.00 -1.04
C PRO A 44 5.67 17.79 -1.85
N GLY A 45 5.93 19.08 -2.07
CA GLY A 45 5.01 19.96 -2.81
C GLY A 45 3.71 20.28 -2.06
N ARG A 46 3.71 20.22 -0.72
CA ARG A 46 2.56 20.61 0.09
C ARG A 46 2.12 22.05 -0.23
N PRO A 47 0.90 22.27 -0.71
CA PRO A 47 0.36 23.62 -0.84
C PRO A 47 0.21 24.27 0.55
N GLU A 48 0.68 25.51 0.67
CA GLU A 48 0.59 26.28 1.91
C GLU A 48 -0.87 26.62 2.24
N GLY A 49 -1.27 26.41 3.49
CA GLY A 49 -2.61 26.77 3.98
C GLY A 49 -3.74 25.83 3.58
N GLU A 50 -3.47 24.77 2.81
CA GLU A 50 -4.50 23.82 2.38
C GLU A 50 -4.59 22.58 3.29
N GLU A 51 -5.83 22.18 3.59
CA GLU A 51 -6.12 20.93 4.28
C GLU A 51 -5.96 19.76 3.32
N ILE A 52 -5.17 18.75 3.72
CA ILE A 52 -4.96 17.54 2.95
C ILE A 52 -5.67 16.40 3.66
N ILE A 53 -6.51 15.69 2.93
CA ILE A 53 -7.20 14.50 3.41
C ILE A 53 -6.45 13.28 2.92
N ALA A 54 -6.24 12.34 3.83
CA ALA A 54 -5.86 10.99 3.52
C ALA A 54 -7.09 10.10 3.56
N GLU A 55 -7.24 9.26 2.54
CA GLU A 55 -8.31 8.28 2.42
C GLU A 55 -7.70 6.90 2.24
N VAL A 56 -8.20 5.91 2.98
CA VAL A 56 -7.79 4.51 2.89
C VAL A 56 -9.03 3.63 2.91
N ALA A 57 -9.23 2.84 1.87
CA ALA A 57 -10.30 1.86 1.81
C ALA A 57 -9.76 0.43 1.93
N PHE A 58 -10.41 -0.35 2.78
CA PHE A 58 -10.14 -1.75 3.01
C PHE A 58 -11.27 -2.61 2.44
N GLU A 59 -10.90 -3.73 1.83
CA GLU A 59 -11.81 -4.81 1.45
C GLU A 59 -11.23 -6.12 1.95
N GLN A 60 -12.00 -6.87 2.73
CA GLN A 60 -11.59 -8.15 3.32
C GLN A 60 -10.24 -8.08 4.07
N GLY A 61 -9.98 -6.94 4.72
CA GLY A 61 -8.75 -6.66 5.45
C GLY A 61 -7.55 -6.23 4.59
N LYS A 62 -7.73 -6.05 3.28
CA LYS A 62 -6.68 -5.57 2.36
C LYS A 62 -6.97 -4.15 1.93
N ILE A 63 -5.93 -3.33 1.81
CA ILE A 63 -6.08 -1.97 1.26
C ILE A 63 -6.31 -2.08 -0.24
N ILE A 64 -7.47 -1.63 -0.71
CA ILE A 64 -7.82 -1.57 -2.14
C ILE A 64 -7.61 -0.18 -2.72
N HIS A 65 -7.61 0.84 -1.86
CA HIS A 65 -7.48 2.23 -2.27
C HIS A 65 -6.78 3.04 -1.17
N CYS A 66 -5.87 3.91 -1.57
CA CYS A 66 -5.23 4.84 -0.67
C CYS A 66 -4.89 6.11 -1.45
N GLN A 67 -5.22 7.29 -0.95
CA GLN A 67 -4.86 8.53 -1.62
C GLN A 67 -4.75 9.71 -0.66
N LEU A 68 -3.99 10.72 -1.09
CA LEU A 68 -3.91 12.03 -0.46
C LEU A 68 -4.46 13.06 -1.44
N TYR A 69 -5.39 13.89 -1.01
CA TYR A 69 -5.95 14.94 -1.85
C TYR A 69 -6.17 16.23 -1.07
N ILE A 70 -6.16 17.34 -1.79
CA ILE A 70 -6.47 18.66 -1.25
C ILE A 70 -7.98 18.74 -1.04
N ARG A 71 -8.43 19.03 0.18
CA ARG A 71 -9.85 19.09 0.53
C ARG A 71 -10.62 20.13 -0.29
N ALA A 72 -10.01 21.29 -0.52
CA ALA A 72 -10.68 22.44 -1.13
C ALA A 72 -11.04 22.24 -2.61
N ASN A 73 -10.27 21.46 -3.34
CA ASN A 73 -10.44 21.30 -4.80
C ASN A 73 -10.45 19.83 -5.25
N GLY A 74 -10.32 18.87 -4.33
CA GLY A 74 -10.31 17.43 -4.63
C GLY A 74 -9.08 16.96 -5.42
N ARG A 75 -8.09 17.84 -5.67
CA ARG A 75 -6.91 17.48 -6.45
C ARG A 75 -6.10 16.44 -5.68
N VAL A 76 -5.90 15.31 -6.33
CA VAL A 76 -5.07 14.23 -5.80
C VAL A 76 -3.60 14.62 -5.89
N LEU A 77 -2.91 14.48 -4.76
CA LEU A 77 -1.48 14.73 -4.61
C LEU A 77 -0.68 13.44 -4.77
N MET A 78 -1.16 12.36 -4.16
CA MET A 78 -0.48 11.06 -4.13
C MET A 78 -1.53 9.95 -4.09
N GLN A 79 -1.20 8.79 -4.66
CA GLN A 79 -2.07 7.62 -4.66
C GLN A 79 -1.33 6.35 -4.27
N HIS A 80 -2.12 5.35 -3.91
CA HIS A 80 -1.74 3.98 -3.57
C HIS A 80 -0.50 3.96 -2.69
N ARG A 81 0.60 3.50 -3.26
CA ARG A 81 1.82 3.19 -2.54
C ARG A 81 2.53 4.42 -1.98
N GLU A 82 2.54 5.52 -2.71
CA GLU A 82 3.19 6.74 -2.25
C GLU A 82 2.44 7.35 -1.07
N ALA A 83 1.11 7.37 -1.18
CA ALA A 83 0.23 7.77 -0.09
C ALA A 83 0.43 6.86 1.13
N LEU A 84 0.44 5.54 0.95
CA LEU A 84 0.70 4.58 2.03
C LEU A 84 2.06 4.81 2.68
N HIS A 85 3.11 5.05 1.89
CA HIS A 85 4.45 5.27 2.44
C HIS A 85 4.47 6.48 3.37
N VAL A 86 3.85 7.58 2.95
CA VAL A 86 3.71 8.80 3.76
C VAL A 86 2.86 8.56 5.01
N LEU A 87 1.76 7.82 4.89
CA LEU A 87 0.89 7.53 6.03
C LEU A 87 1.51 6.55 7.03
N HIS A 88 2.40 5.68 6.58
CA HIS A 88 3.18 4.80 7.45
C HIS A 88 4.28 5.53 8.21
N THR A 89 4.81 6.64 7.68
CA THR A 89 5.77 7.49 8.40
C THR A 89 5.08 8.49 9.31
N ALA A 90 3.78 8.77 9.07
CA ALA A 90 2.94 9.45 10.03
C ALA A 90 2.76 8.59 11.29
N SER A 91 2.79 9.22 12.45
CA SER A 91 2.64 8.54 13.74
C SER A 91 1.17 8.25 14.02
N MET A 92 0.54 8.98 14.94
CA MET A 92 -0.88 8.84 15.23
C MET A 92 -1.68 9.81 14.35
N LEU A 93 -2.70 9.28 13.68
CA LEU A 93 -3.65 10.05 12.91
C LEU A 93 -5.05 9.81 13.48
N LEU A 94 -5.92 10.82 13.38
CA LEU A 94 -7.31 10.72 13.78
C LEU A 94 -8.13 10.25 12.58
N TRP A 95 -8.36 8.95 12.50
CA TRP A 95 -9.15 8.32 11.47
C TRP A 95 -10.63 8.44 11.78
N GLN A 96 -11.44 8.64 10.75
CA GLN A 96 -12.89 8.68 10.82
C GLN A 96 -13.43 7.71 9.79
N GLU A 97 -14.43 6.92 10.16
CA GLU A 97 -15.15 6.13 9.15
C GLU A 97 -15.84 7.06 8.17
N SER A 98 -15.50 6.93 6.90
CA SER A 98 -16.22 7.58 5.83
C SER A 98 -17.54 6.86 5.65
N ALA A 99 -18.63 7.45 6.15
CA ALA A 99 -19.96 7.13 5.67
C ALA A 99 -19.93 7.35 4.15
N HIS A 100 -20.11 6.27 3.37
CA HIS A 100 -20.03 6.26 1.92
C HIS A 100 -20.66 7.54 1.33
N GLN A 101 -19.82 8.46 0.88
CA GLN A 101 -20.23 9.43 -0.12
C GLN A 101 -19.95 8.76 -1.44
N ASP A 102 -21.01 8.17 -2.00
CA ASP A 102 -21.15 7.93 -3.43
C ASP A 102 -20.61 9.15 -4.19
N MET A 103 -19.45 9.01 -4.82
CA MET A 103 -19.04 9.87 -5.91
C MET A 103 -18.71 9.00 -7.11
N HIS A 104 -19.77 8.81 -7.91
CA HIS A 104 -19.75 8.70 -9.36
C HIS A 104 -18.88 7.62 -9.98
N VAL A 105 -19.53 6.47 -10.14
CA VAL A 105 -19.72 5.79 -11.42
C VAL A 105 -19.57 6.77 -12.61
N ALA A 106 -18.57 6.53 -13.45
CA ALA A 106 -18.64 6.88 -14.86
C ALA A 106 -19.01 5.59 -15.61
N ASP A 107 -20.18 5.64 -16.25
CA ASP A 107 -20.76 4.62 -17.10
C ASP A 107 -19.77 3.99 -18.08
N ALA A 108 -19.77 2.66 -18.11
CA ALA A 108 -19.68 1.89 -19.35
C ALA A 108 -20.63 0.69 -19.21
N GLU A 109 -21.80 0.86 -19.80
CA GLU A 109 -22.90 -0.08 -19.86
C GLU A 109 -22.51 -1.45 -20.46
N THR A 110 -23.26 -2.46 -20.01
CA THR A 110 -23.61 -3.72 -20.69
C THR A 110 -22.52 -4.79 -20.91
N SER A 111 -22.52 -5.80 -20.04
CA SER A 111 -23.14 -7.10 -20.40
C SER A 111 -23.03 -8.11 -19.27
N SER A 112 -24.18 -8.65 -18.91
CA SER A 112 -24.37 -9.86 -18.11
C SER A 112 -23.72 -11.06 -18.78
N LEU A 113 -23.00 -11.91 -18.01
CA LEU A 113 -22.97 -13.39 -18.02
C LEU A 113 -21.73 -13.93 -17.24
N PRO A 114 -21.70 -15.23 -16.86
CA PRO A 114 -21.44 -15.67 -15.48
C PRO A 114 -19.99 -16.02 -15.17
N ALA A 115 -19.73 -16.11 -13.85
CA ALA A 115 -18.67 -16.83 -13.15
C ALA A 115 -17.61 -17.53 -14.01
N VAL A 116 -16.41 -16.95 -14.02
CA VAL A 116 -15.16 -17.73 -14.11
C VAL A 116 -14.26 -17.23 -12.99
N CYS A 117 -13.97 -18.14 -12.06
CA CYS A 117 -12.92 -18.00 -11.08
C CYS A 117 -11.60 -18.02 -11.86
N SER A 118 -11.05 -16.84 -12.15
CA SER A 118 -9.68 -16.71 -12.65
C SER A 118 -8.86 -16.17 -11.49
N ASP A 119 -8.08 -17.06 -10.86
CA ASP A 119 -6.86 -16.64 -10.14
C ASP A 119 -6.13 -15.64 -11.05
N PRO A 120 -5.77 -14.43 -10.58
CA PRO A 120 -4.91 -13.58 -11.37
C PRO A 120 -3.60 -14.34 -11.53
N GLU A 121 -3.31 -14.78 -12.76
CA GLU A 121 -2.01 -15.35 -13.16
C GLU A 121 -0.92 -14.46 -12.54
N GLU A 122 -0.28 -14.97 -11.47
CA GLU A 122 0.79 -14.23 -10.84
C GLU A 122 1.86 -14.00 -11.91
N PRO A 123 2.37 -12.76 -12.06
CA PRO A 123 3.43 -12.51 -13.00
C PRO A 123 4.57 -13.46 -12.63
N ASN A 124 4.87 -14.41 -13.53
CA ASN A 124 5.90 -15.43 -13.36
C ASN A 124 7.28 -14.78 -13.50
N ARG A 125 7.54 -13.76 -12.66
CA ARG A 125 8.71 -12.91 -12.66
C ARG A 125 9.54 -13.20 -11.44
N VAL A 126 10.83 -13.36 -11.67
CA VAL A 126 11.83 -13.70 -10.68
C VAL A 126 12.87 -12.58 -10.66
N PRO A 127 13.29 -12.09 -9.48
CA PRO A 127 14.42 -11.18 -9.39
C PRO A 127 15.71 -11.94 -9.70
N SER A 128 16.54 -11.34 -10.54
CA SER A 128 17.84 -11.84 -10.96
C SER A 128 18.91 -10.79 -10.70
N GLN A 129 20.13 -11.22 -10.39
CA GLN A 129 21.25 -10.33 -10.12
C GLN A 129 21.67 -9.62 -11.42
N ALA A 130 21.66 -8.29 -11.39
CA ALA A 130 22.09 -7.45 -12.51
C ALA A 130 23.61 -7.36 -12.61
N VAL A 131 24.29 -7.65 -11.51
CA VAL A 131 25.76 -7.62 -11.37
C VAL A 131 26.22 -8.88 -10.63
N PRO A 132 27.41 -9.41 -10.95
CA PRO A 132 27.98 -10.53 -10.20
C PRO A 132 28.12 -10.21 -8.71
N VAL A 133 27.87 -11.20 -7.85
CA VAL A 133 27.90 -11.04 -6.39
C VAL A 133 29.25 -10.51 -5.90
N GLU A 134 30.34 -10.93 -6.54
CA GLU A 134 31.72 -10.55 -6.20
C GLU A 134 31.99 -9.05 -6.43
N GLN A 135 31.18 -8.40 -7.27
CA GLN A 135 31.31 -6.98 -7.60
C GLN A 135 30.47 -6.08 -6.70
N VAL A 136 29.67 -6.66 -5.80
CA VAL A 136 28.82 -5.91 -4.87
C VAL A 136 29.50 -5.84 -3.50
N PRO A 137 29.66 -4.65 -2.89
CA PRO A 137 30.16 -4.53 -1.52
C PRO A 137 29.09 -5.00 -0.53
N LEU A 138 28.95 -6.33 -0.38
CA LEU A 138 27.90 -6.95 0.45
C LEU A 138 27.93 -6.43 1.89
N SER A 139 29.12 -6.16 2.42
CA SER A 139 29.33 -5.59 3.76
C SER A 139 28.63 -4.23 3.96
N ALA A 140 28.45 -3.45 2.89
CA ALA A 140 27.74 -2.17 2.92
C ALA A 140 26.20 -2.32 2.87
N LEU A 141 25.69 -3.51 2.58
CA LEU A 141 24.25 -3.78 2.59
C LEU A 141 23.79 -4.22 3.99
N PRO A 142 22.63 -3.72 4.47
CA PRO A 142 21.96 -4.27 5.64
C PRO A 142 21.72 -5.77 5.49
N ILE A 143 21.81 -6.52 6.59
CA ILE A 143 21.77 -7.99 6.59
C ILE A 143 20.56 -8.54 5.83
N ARG A 144 19.36 -8.01 6.08
CA ARG A 144 18.14 -8.46 5.39
C ARG A 144 18.16 -8.20 3.88
N LEU A 145 18.65 -7.02 3.48
CA LEU A 145 18.78 -6.64 2.07
C LEU A 145 19.81 -7.52 1.35
N ARG A 146 20.91 -7.85 2.03
CA ARG A 146 21.95 -8.77 1.55
C ARG A 146 21.38 -10.17 1.32
N HIS A 147 20.58 -10.69 2.24
CA HIS A 147 19.98 -12.01 2.10
C HIS A 147 19.00 -12.06 0.92
N VAL A 148 18.18 -11.02 0.73
CA VAL A 148 17.30 -10.93 -0.44
C VAL A 148 18.10 -10.85 -1.74
N PHE A 149 19.19 -10.07 -1.78
CA PHE A 149 20.07 -10.00 -2.96
C PHE A 149 20.68 -11.35 -3.33
N LEU A 150 21.19 -12.10 -2.35
CA LEU A 150 21.80 -13.42 -2.58
C LEU A 150 20.78 -14.45 -3.10
N LEU A 151 19.51 -14.31 -2.71
CA LEU A 151 18.42 -15.19 -3.15
C LEU A 151 17.76 -14.73 -4.47
N SER A 152 18.11 -13.54 -4.97
CA SER A 152 17.61 -12.98 -6.23
C SER A 152 18.41 -13.50 -7.42
N ASN A 153 18.47 -14.82 -7.59
CA ASN A 153 19.31 -15.51 -8.59
C ASN A 153 18.54 -15.92 -9.85
N GLY A 154 17.32 -15.43 -10.06
CA GLY A 154 16.47 -15.80 -11.20
C GLY A 154 15.76 -17.15 -11.08
N HIS A 155 15.85 -17.85 -9.94
CA HIS A 155 15.15 -19.13 -9.71
C HIS A 155 13.97 -19.02 -8.74
N HIS A 156 14.03 -18.05 -7.82
CA HIS A 156 13.06 -17.92 -6.75
C HIS A 156 12.12 -16.75 -7.02
N THR A 157 10.82 -16.96 -6.83
CA THR A 157 9.84 -15.86 -6.83
C THR A 157 9.99 -15.04 -5.54
N PRO A 158 9.49 -13.80 -5.49
CA PRO A 158 9.44 -13.02 -4.24
C PRO A 158 8.78 -13.80 -3.08
N ARG A 159 7.74 -14.59 -3.39
CA ARG A 159 7.08 -15.46 -2.41
C ARG A 159 7.96 -16.59 -1.91
N ASP A 160 8.76 -17.21 -2.78
CA ASP A 160 9.72 -18.24 -2.36
C ASP A 160 10.80 -17.64 -1.43
N ILE A 161 11.31 -16.45 -1.77
CA ILE A 161 12.28 -15.72 -0.96
C ILE A 161 11.69 -15.36 0.41
N ALA A 162 10.45 -14.89 0.45
CA ALA A 162 9.72 -14.60 1.69
C ALA A 162 9.60 -15.83 2.60
N ARG A 163 9.25 -17.00 2.03
CA ARG A 163 9.19 -18.26 2.77
C ARG A 163 10.57 -18.67 3.31
N MET A 164 11.63 -18.57 2.51
CA MET A 164 13.00 -18.97 2.91
C MET A 164 13.58 -18.07 4.01
N LEU A 165 13.25 -16.78 3.99
CA LEU A 165 13.74 -15.82 4.97
C LEU A 165 12.81 -15.65 6.19
N HIS A 166 11.67 -16.33 6.22
CA HIS A 166 10.60 -16.11 7.20
C HIS A 166 10.22 -14.63 7.34
N LEU A 167 10.16 -13.94 6.19
CA LEU A 167 9.78 -12.53 6.11
C LEU A 167 8.39 -12.38 5.47
N PRO A 168 7.66 -11.30 5.80
CA PRO A 168 6.48 -10.91 5.05
C PRO A 168 6.81 -10.68 3.56
N LEU A 169 5.91 -11.09 2.67
CA LEU A 169 6.10 -10.96 1.21
C LEU A 169 6.31 -9.50 0.80
N ASP A 170 5.53 -8.60 1.36
CA ASP A 170 5.61 -7.15 1.15
C ASP A 170 6.98 -6.57 1.55
N GLU A 171 7.60 -7.11 2.62
CA GLU A 171 8.94 -6.72 3.04
C GLU A 171 9.99 -7.17 2.02
N VAL A 172 9.85 -8.39 1.49
CA VAL A 172 10.75 -8.93 0.46
C VAL A 172 10.60 -8.18 -0.87
N GLU A 173 9.38 -7.90 -1.32
CA GLU A 173 9.13 -7.09 -2.52
C GLU A 173 9.77 -5.71 -2.41
N ARG A 174 9.64 -5.07 -1.24
CA ARG A 174 10.31 -3.79 -0.95
C ARG A 174 11.83 -3.91 -1.03
N PHE A 175 12.41 -4.98 -0.50
CA PHE A 175 13.86 -5.19 -0.57
C PHE A 175 14.32 -5.43 -2.01
N ILE A 176 13.59 -6.21 -2.79
CA ILE A 176 13.89 -6.43 -4.22
C ILE A 176 13.85 -5.11 -4.98
N GLU A 177 12.90 -4.23 -4.67
CA GLU A 177 12.82 -2.93 -5.34
C GLU A 177 13.95 -1.99 -4.96
N ILE A 178 14.34 -1.94 -3.68
CA ILE A 178 15.52 -1.19 -3.26
C ILE A 178 16.77 -1.68 -4.00
N LEU A 179 16.91 -3.00 -4.17
CA LEU A 179 18.01 -3.59 -4.93
C LEU A 179 17.91 -3.25 -6.42
N HIS A 180 16.70 -3.20 -6.99
CA HIS A 180 16.45 -2.83 -8.37
C HIS A 180 16.79 -1.37 -8.65
N THR A 181 16.37 -0.43 -7.80
CA THR A 181 16.73 0.99 -7.88
C THR A 181 18.23 1.21 -7.75
N ARG A 182 18.94 0.33 -7.04
CA ARG A 182 20.41 0.35 -6.93
C ARG A 182 21.11 -0.36 -8.08
N HIS A 183 20.38 -0.80 -9.11
CA HIS A 183 20.89 -1.57 -10.24
C HIS A 183 21.60 -2.87 -9.83
N LEU A 184 21.20 -3.46 -8.70
CA LEU A 184 21.75 -4.72 -8.21
C LEU A 184 20.89 -5.92 -8.66
N THR A 185 19.59 -5.71 -8.88
CA THR A 185 18.68 -6.76 -9.37
C THR A 185 17.84 -6.26 -10.55
N ILE A 186 17.45 -7.17 -11.44
CA ILE A 186 16.51 -6.97 -12.54
C ILE A 186 15.38 -7.99 -12.46
N TRP A 187 14.23 -7.68 -13.04
CA TRP A 187 13.16 -8.65 -13.20
C TRP A 187 13.38 -9.49 -14.46
N GLN A 188 13.28 -10.80 -14.32
CA GLN A 188 13.29 -11.75 -15.43
C GLN A 188 12.02 -12.60 -15.43
N SER A 189 11.61 -13.06 -16.60
CA SER A 189 10.59 -14.11 -16.69
C SER A 189 11.18 -15.42 -16.22
N LYS A 190 10.46 -16.16 -15.37
CA LYS A 190 10.87 -17.50 -14.95
C LYS A 190 10.85 -18.40 -16.18
N ALA A 191 12.01 -18.92 -16.57
CA ALA A 191 12.09 -19.92 -17.63
C ALA A 191 11.36 -21.19 -17.15
N SER A 192 10.39 -21.65 -17.94
CA SER A 192 9.68 -22.92 -17.74
C SER A 192 10.60 -24.12 -17.94
#